data_AF-M1ELY6-F1
#
_entry.id   AF-M1ELY6-F1
#
_cell.length_a   1.000
_cell.length_b   1.000
_cell.length_c   1.000
_cell.angle_alpha   90.00
_cell.angle_beta   90.00
_cell.angle_gamma   90.00
#
_symmetry.space_group_name_H-M   'P 1'
#
loop_
_entity.id
_entity.type
_entity.pdbx_description
1 polymer ?
#
loop_
_entity_poly.entity_id
_entity_poly.type
_entity_poly.pdbx_seq_one_letter_code
_entity_poly.pdbx_strand_id
1 'polypeptide(L)'
;SEQLNEHVSGPFVQFFVKTVGHYASYIKREANGQGHFQERAFYKALNSKTIRRFVKKFVKTQLFSLFIQEAEKSQTPSAGYFQRKILEYEEQKKHKKSREKTV
;
A
#
# COMPACT_ATOMS: atom_id res chain seq x y z
N SER A 1 -18.92 -14.64 -13.08
CA SER A 1 -17.55 -14.18 -13.41
C SER A 1 -16.93 -13.32 -12.31
N GLU A 2 -17.64 -12.34 -11.73
CA GLU A 2 -17.11 -11.50 -10.64
C GLU A 2 -16.78 -12.27 -9.35
N GLN A 3 -17.61 -13.24 -8.96
CA GLN A 3 -17.34 -14.06 -7.77
C GLN A 3 -16.01 -14.84 -7.90
N LEU A 4 -15.66 -15.35 -9.08
CA LEU A 4 -14.37 -16.03 -9.29
C LEU A 4 -13.21 -15.04 -9.20
N ASN A 5 -13.38 -13.82 -9.72
CA ASN A 5 -12.39 -12.77 -9.56
C ASN A 5 -12.19 -12.42 -8.08
N GLU A 6 -13.22 -12.40 -7.24
CA GLU A 6 -13.03 -12.17 -5.80
C GLU A 6 -12.26 -13.31 -5.11
N HIS A 7 -12.59 -14.57 -5.43
CA HIS A 7 -11.93 -15.72 -4.80
C HIS A 7 -10.48 -15.90 -5.26
N VAL A 8 -10.16 -15.49 -6.49
CA VAL A 8 -8.80 -15.60 -7.02
C VAL A 8 -8.01 -14.32 -6.78
N SER A 9 -8.48 -13.16 -7.25
CA SER A 9 -7.75 -11.89 -7.16
C SER A 9 -7.81 -11.24 -5.77
N GLY A 10 -8.89 -11.45 -5.01
CA GLY A 10 -9.08 -10.86 -3.69
C GLY A 10 -7.93 -11.14 -2.72
N PRO A 11 -7.46 -12.40 -2.57
CA PRO A 11 -6.28 -12.71 -1.77
C PRO A 11 -5.02 -11.97 -2.20
N PHE A 12 -4.76 -11.81 -3.51
CA PHE A 12 -3.60 -11.06 -4.01
C PHE A 12 -3.73 -9.56 -3.70
N VAL A 13 -4.91 -8.98 -3.90
CA VAL A 13 -5.18 -7.58 -3.55
C VAL A 13 -4.96 -7.38 -2.06
N GLN A 14 -5.50 -8.25 -1.22
CA GLN A 14 -5.32 -8.17 0.24
C GLN A 14 -3.84 -8.30 0.64
N PHE A 15 -3.09 -9.17 -0.04
CA PHE A 15 -1.65 -9.29 0.15
C PHE A 15 -0.93 -7.97 -0.18
N PHE A 16 -1.22 -7.36 -1.33
CA PHE A 16 -0.61 -6.08 -1.71
C PHE A 16 -1.03 -4.94 -0.78
N VAL A 17 -2.30 -4.85 -0.38
CA VAL A 17 -2.76 -3.85 0.60
C VAL A 17 -1.99 -3.97 1.91
N LYS A 18 -1.81 -5.19 2.43
CA LYS A 18 -1.09 -5.43 3.69
C LYS A 18 0.42 -5.20 3.59
N THR A 19 1.02 -5.40 2.41
CA THR A 19 2.47 -5.38 2.23
C THR A 19 3.01 -4.08 1.66
N VAL A 20 2.23 -3.37 0.84
CA VAL A 20 2.64 -2.13 0.17
C VAL A 20 1.63 -0.99 0.28
N GLY A 21 0.45 -1.21 0.90
CA GLY A 21 -0.59 -0.18 1.02
C GLY A 21 -0.17 1.09 1.78
N HIS A 22 0.90 1.02 2.58
CA HIS A 22 1.46 2.16 3.30
C HIS A 22 2.37 3.06 2.44
N TYR A 23 2.43 2.87 1.12
CA TYR A 23 3.35 3.58 0.22
C TYR A 23 3.23 5.10 0.33
N ALA A 24 2.01 5.64 0.46
CA ALA A 24 1.75 7.07 0.48
C ALA A 24 2.49 7.80 1.62
N SER A 25 2.65 7.15 2.78
CA SER A 25 3.40 7.69 3.92
C SER A 25 4.90 7.85 3.66
N TYR A 26 5.41 7.29 2.55
CA TYR A 26 6.82 7.32 2.17
C TYR A 26 7.08 8.18 0.93
N ILE A 27 6.08 8.90 0.44
CA ILE A 27 6.26 9.93 -0.60
C ILE A 27 6.45 11.28 0.09
N LYS A 28 7.63 11.87 -0.04
CA LYS A 28 7.91 13.24 0.40
C LYS A 28 7.53 14.20 -0.71
N ARG A 29 6.71 15.21 -0.42
CA ARG A 29 6.36 16.24 -1.39
C ARG A 29 7.27 17.45 -1.24
N GLU A 30 7.81 17.91 -2.35
CA GLU A 30 8.57 19.16 -2.44
C GLU A 30 7.63 20.36 -2.64
N ALA A 31 8.18 21.59 -2.54
CA ALA A 31 7.41 22.83 -2.68
C ALA A 31 6.76 22.99 -4.07
N ASN A 32 7.32 22.36 -5.10
CA ASN A 32 6.76 22.31 -6.46
C ASN A 32 5.63 21.28 -6.62
N GLY A 33 5.27 20.56 -5.56
CA GLY A 33 4.24 19.51 -5.56
C GLY A 33 4.70 18.13 -6.01
N GLN A 34 5.94 17.98 -6.49
CA GLN A 34 6.51 16.71 -6.92
C GLN A 34 6.76 15.79 -5.72
N GLY A 35 6.29 14.54 -5.82
CA GLY A 35 6.57 13.49 -4.84
C GLY A 35 7.91 12.79 -5.10
N HIS A 36 8.62 12.45 -4.02
CA HIS A 36 9.80 11.60 -4.04
C HIS A 36 9.65 10.43 -3.06
N PHE A 37 9.67 9.21 -3.59
CA PHE A 37 9.44 7.98 -2.85
C PHE A 37 10.69 7.49 -2.12
N GLN A 38 10.56 7.35 -0.80
CA GLN A 38 11.64 6.91 0.08
C GLN A 38 11.73 5.38 0.17
N GLU A 39 12.22 4.75 -0.90
CA GLU A 39 12.27 3.29 -1.05
C GLU A 39 12.87 2.57 0.18
N ARG A 40 14.04 3.03 0.67
CA ARG A 40 14.73 2.38 1.80
C ARG A 40 13.93 2.43 3.10
N ALA A 41 13.26 3.55 3.36
CA ALA A 41 12.43 3.71 4.54
C ALA A 41 11.16 2.85 4.42
N PHE A 42 10.56 2.82 3.23
CA PHE A 42 9.33 2.09 2.95
C PHE A 42 9.41 0.59 3.24
N TYR A 43 10.41 -0.11 2.71
CA TYR A 43 10.51 -1.56 2.97
C TYR A 43 11.01 -1.85 4.40
N LYS A 44 11.80 -0.95 5.01
CA LYS A 44 12.31 -1.14 6.38
C LYS A 44 11.22 -1.02 7.45
N ALA A 45 10.14 -0.30 7.16
CA ALA A 45 8.97 -0.16 8.03
C ALA A 45 8.24 -1.48 8.32
N LEU A 46 8.47 -2.50 7.50
CA LEU A 46 7.87 -3.82 7.66
C LEU A 46 8.58 -4.61 8.75
N ASN A 47 7.83 -5.06 9.77
CA ASN A 47 8.36 -5.84 10.90
C ASN A 47 8.78 -7.27 10.50
N SER A 48 8.06 -7.90 9.57
CA SER A 48 8.39 -9.25 9.11
C SER A 48 9.61 -9.26 8.20
N LYS A 49 10.66 -10.01 8.58
CA LYS A 49 11.90 -10.18 7.80
C LYS A 49 11.62 -10.75 6.41
N THR A 50 10.73 -11.73 6.30
CA THR A 50 10.38 -12.36 5.02
C THR A 50 9.67 -11.38 4.10
N ILE A 51 8.67 -10.65 4.62
CA ILE A 51 7.94 -9.65 3.85
C ILE A 51 8.86 -8.50 3.44
N ARG A 52 9.76 -8.06 4.34
CA ARG A 52 10.78 -7.06 4.01
C ARG A 52 11.66 -7.48 2.83
N ARG A 53 12.13 -8.74 2.80
CA ARG A 53 12.93 -9.28 1.68
C ARG A 53 12.13 -9.30 0.38
N PHE A 54 10.87 -9.73 0.43
CA PHE A 54 9.98 -9.70 -0.72
C PHE A 54 9.80 -8.27 -1.24
N VAL A 55 9.39 -7.34 -0.39
CA VAL A 55 9.12 -5.94 -0.77
C VAL A 55 10.39 -5.27 -1.30
N LYS A 56 11.56 -5.50 -0.68
CA LYS A 56 12.85 -5.00 -1.19
C LYS A 56 13.12 -5.41 -2.64
N LYS A 57 12.71 -6.60 -3.07
CA LYS A 57 12.81 -7.03 -4.47
C LYS A 57 11.66 -6.47 -5.32
N PHE A 58 10.44 -6.51 -4.79
CA PHE A 58 9.24 -6.06 -5.49
C PHE A 58 9.30 -4.59 -5.91
N VAL A 59 9.87 -3.71 -5.07
CA VAL A 59 10.02 -2.28 -5.40
C VAL A 59 10.93 -2.01 -6.60
N LYS A 60 11.71 -3.01 -7.04
CA LYS A 60 12.57 -2.93 -8.24
C LYS A 60 11.86 -3.39 -9.51
N THR A 61 10.62 -3.88 -9.40
CA THR A 61 9.84 -4.32 -10.57
C THR A 61 9.22 -3.12 -11.30
N GLN A 62 9.02 -3.27 -12.60
CA GLN A 62 8.36 -2.26 -13.43
C GLN A 62 6.93 -1.98 -12.96
N LEU A 63 6.22 -3.02 -12.49
CA LEU A 63 4.86 -2.88 -11.96
C LEU A 63 4.83 -1.86 -10.81
N PHE A 64 5.74 -2.01 -9.84
CA PHE A 64 5.79 -1.11 -8.70
C PHE A 64 6.33 0.28 -9.07
N SER A 65 7.31 0.37 -9.97
CA SER A 65 7.84 1.67 -10.37
C SER A 65 6.78 2.54 -11.06
N LEU A 66 5.99 1.95 -11.96
CA LEU A 66 4.89 2.66 -12.63
C LEU A 66 3.81 3.08 -11.62
N PHE A 67 3.47 2.19 -10.68
CA PHE A 67 2.51 2.48 -9.62
C PHE A 67 2.94 3.69 -8.75
N ILE A 68 4.21 3.75 -8.36
CA ILE A 68 4.72 4.86 -7.55
C ILE A 68 4.86 6.16 -8.36
N GLN A 69 5.32 6.08 -9.60
CA GLN A 69 5.42 7.27 -10.46
C GLN A 69 4.07 7.98 -10.63
N GLU A 70 2.99 7.21 -10.75
CA GLU A 70 1.63 7.76 -10.78
C GLU A 70 1.27 8.47 -9.47
N ALA A 71 1.61 7.86 -8.33
CA ALA A 71 1.36 8.43 -7.02
C ALA A 71 2.21 9.68 -6.71
N GLU A 72 3.44 9.76 -7.23
CA GLU A 72 4.34 10.91 -7.07
C GLU A 72 3.87 12.14 -7.87
N LYS A 73 3.25 11.91 -9.04
CA LYS A 73 2.69 12.98 -9.89
C LYS A 73 1.37 13.53 -9.37
N SER A 74 0.52 12.67 -8.82
CA SER A 74 -0.80 13.09 -8.36
C SER A 74 -0.71 13.80 -7.00
N GLN A 75 -1.26 15.00 -6.86
CA GLN A 75 -1.36 15.68 -5.56
C GLN A 75 -2.37 14.99 -4.63
N THR A 76 -3.40 14.40 -5.20
CA THR A 76 -4.42 13.60 -4.51
C THR A 76 -4.27 12.12 -4.86
N PRO A 77 -4.32 11.18 -3.91
CA PRO A 77 -4.36 9.76 -4.26
C PRO A 77 -5.53 9.51 -5.21
N SER A 78 -5.28 8.90 -6.37
CA SER A 78 -6.36 8.56 -7.29
C SER A 78 -7.38 7.68 -6.57
N ALA A 79 -8.68 7.95 -6.76
CA ALA A 79 -9.77 7.19 -6.13
C ALA A 79 -9.94 5.77 -6.72
N GLY A 80 -8.84 5.18 -7.21
CA GLY A 80 -8.77 3.89 -7.86
C GLY A 80 -9.04 2.73 -6.90
N TYR A 81 -9.29 1.55 -7.48
CA TYR A 81 -9.68 0.35 -6.74
C TYR A 81 -8.72 0.01 -5.60
N PHE A 82 -7.40 0.05 -5.85
CA PHE A 82 -6.41 -0.27 -4.84
C PHE A 82 -6.42 0.72 -3.66
N GLN A 83 -6.62 2.00 -3.94
CA GLN A 83 -6.73 3.03 -2.90
C GLN A 83 -7.96 2.82 -2.01
N ARG A 84 -9.11 2.45 -2.62
CA ARG A 84 -10.31 2.09 -1.86
C ARG A 84 -10.04 0.89 -0.94
N LYS A 85 -9.36 -0.14 -1.43
CA LYS A 85 -9.00 -1.32 -0.62
C LYS A 85 -8.01 -1.02 0.51
N ILE A 86 -7.14 -0.03 0.35
CA ILE A 86 -6.30 0.46 1.45
C ILE A 86 -7.16 1.12 2.54
N LEU A 87 -8.08 2.01 2.16
CA LEU A 87 -8.96 2.69 3.11
C LEU A 87 -9.82 1.69 3.89
N GLU A 88 -10.45 0.74 3.19
CA GLU A 88 -11.22 -0.35 3.82
C GLU A 88 -10.37 -1.13 4.85
N TYR A 89 -9.12 -1.44 4.51
CA TYR A 89 -8.21 -2.17 5.41
C TYR A 89 -7.82 -1.34 6.64
N GLU A 90 -7.58 -0.03 6.47
CA GLU A 90 -7.27 0.87 7.58
C GLU A 90 -8.44 1.03 8.54
N GLU A 91 -9.67 1.14 8.02
CA GLU A 91 -10.89 1.19 8.82
C GLU A 91 -11.10 -0.10 9.62
N GLN A 92 -10.96 -1.26 8.98
CA GLN A 92 -11.04 -2.57 9.66
C GLN A 92 -10.00 -2.68 10.79
N LYS A 93 -8.78 -2.19 10.56
CA LYS A 93 -7.71 -2.18 11.56
C LYS A 93 -8.03 -1.25 12.74
N LYS A 94 -8.69 -0.12 12.50
CA LYS A 94 -9.17 0.79 13.56
C LYS A 94 -10.27 0.14 14.40
N HIS A 95 -11.26 -0.48 13.77
CA HIS A 95 -12.35 -1.19 14.47
C HIS A 95 -11.86 -2.37 15.30
N LYS A 96 -10.86 -3.12 14.81
CA LYS A 96 -10.26 -4.21 15.60
C LYS A 96 -9.56 -3.67 16.85
N LYS A 97 -8.79 -2.59 16.70
CA LYS A 97 -8.10 -1.94 17.83
C LYS A 97 -9.03 -1.32 18.86
N SER A 98 -10.19 -0.80 18.47
CA SER A 98 -11.16 -0.28 19.44
C SER A 98 -11.82 -1.40 20.23
N ARG A 99 -12.13 -2.54 19.60
CA ARG A 99 -12.64 -3.72 20.29
C ARG A 99 -11.65 -4.31 21.29
N GLU A 100 -10.36 -4.38 20.95
CA GLU A 100 -9.30 -4.87 21.85
C GLU A 100 -9.04 -3.94 23.06
N LYS A 101 -9.51 -2.68 23.04
CA LYS A 101 -9.37 -1.73 24.16
C LYS A 101 -10.56 -1.70 25.11
N THR A 102 -11.69 -2.30 24.72
CA THR A 102 -12.93 -2.35 25.50
C THR A 102 -13.09 -3.67 26.25
N VAL A 103 -12.16 -4.61 26.05
CA VAL A 103 -12.03 -5.89 26.78
C VAL A 103 -10.82 -5.79 27.70
#